data_AF-A0AAD6BSC7-F1
#
_entry.id   AF-A0AAD6BSC7-F1
#
_cell.length_a   1.000
_cell.length_b   1.000
_cell.length_c   1.000
_cell.angle_alpha   90.00
_cell.angle_beta   90.00
_cell.angle_gamma   90.00
#
_symmetry.space_group_name_H-M   'P 1'
#
loop_
_entity.id
_entity.type
_entity.pdbx_description
1 polymer ?
#
loop_
_entity_poly.entity_id
_entity_poly.type
_entity_poly.pdbx_seq_one_letter_code
_entity_poly.pdbx_strand_id
1 'polypeptide(L)'
;ALLSSEPKLSSCSLLKLTMRELIALAMPSTNRTTDSSTVPQVHALNILRALYRDTRLGENIIPFVSDGMQAAVLGFTSPVWAVRNSSTLLFSTLITRIFGVKKGKDEHSKKNRMTGREFFTRFPALYPFLLTQLEAAAGTVKSDSGQVKLHPSLFLLLLVLSRLYPSPMDGSSSPLGLAPFMPFIIRCGRSAVYRTREMAARALVPFVLVTQVPSTVHTLLQGLPAEPGPTTQHNHIHGTLLQVVFLLRSYQTDSHRPLPAGNGITRGLRQRMWLASR
;
A
#
# COMPACT_ATOMS: atom_id res chain seq x y z
N ALA A 1 -30.47 -10.18 -6.47
CA ALA A 1 -30.96 -11.19 -5.52
C ALA A 1 -30.47 -12.60 -5.89
N LEU A 2 -29.18 -12.78 -6.18
CA LEU A 2 -28.65 -14.06 -6.71
C LEU A 2 -28.02 -15.00 -5.65
N LEU A 3 -27.83 -14.55 -4.40
CA LEU A 3 -27.12 -15.33 -3.36
C LEU A 3 -27.87 -15.47 -2.04
N SER A 4 -29.12 -15.01 -1.92
CA SER A 4 -29.88 -15.14 -0.67
C SER A 4 -30.66 -16.45 -0.54
N SER A 5 -30.47 -17.38 -1.47
CA SER A 5 -31.24 -18.64 -1.55
C SER A 5 -30.54 -19.83 -0.89
N GLU A 6 -29.28 -19.73 -0.47
CA GLU A 6 -28.61 -20.84 0.21
C GLU A 6 -29.12 -20.94 1.66
N PRO A 7 -29.59 -22.13 2.12
CA PRO A 7 -30.03 -22.31 3.49
C PRO A 7 -28.92 -21.96 4.49
N LYS A 8 -29.25 -21.29 5.59
CA LYS A 8 -28.27 -20.86 6.63
C LYS A 8 -27.47 -22.02 7.26
N LEU A 9 -27.98 -23.25 7.14
CA LEU A 9 -27.36 -24.49 7.63
C LEU A 9 -26.41 -25.15 6.60
N SER A 10 -26.37 -24.65 5.37
CA SER A 10 -25.44 -25.13 4.35
C SER A 10 -24.03 -24.59 4.61
N SER A 11 -23.00 -25.33 4.21
CA SER A 11 -21.59 -24.92 4.32
C SER A 11 -21.20 -23.75 3.39
N CYS A 12 -22.19 -23.05 2.83
CA CYS A 12 -22.06 -22.01 1.80
C CYS A 12 -21.26 -22.52 0.59
N SER A 13 -21.51 -23.76 0.17
CA SER A 13 -20.71 -24.45 -0.85
C SER A 13 -20.90 -23.80 -2.23
N LEU A 14 -22.11 -23.37 -2.55
CA LEU A 14 -22.41 -22.67 -3.81
C LEU A 14 -21.77 -21.29 -3.85
N LEU A 15 -21.80 -20.56 -2.73
CA LEU A 15 -21.07 -19.30 -2.61
C LEU A 15 -19.56 -19.52 -2.79
N LYS A 16 -18.97 -20.52 -2.12
CA LYS A 16 -17.54 -20.83 -2.24
C LYS A 16 -17.14 -21.23 -3.66
N LEU A 17 -17.99 -21.97 -4.37
CA LEU A 17 -17.78 -22.32 -5.78
C LEU A 17 -17.84 -21.05 -6.65
N THR A 18 -18.90 -20.26 -6.49
CA THR A 18 -19.11 -19.01 -7.22
C THR A 18 -17.96 -18.04 -7.03
N MET A 19 -17.47 -17.85 -5.80
CA MET A 19 -16.33 -16.97 -5.50
C MET A 19 -15.07 -17.45 -6.23
N ARG A 20 -14.78 -18.76 -6.22
CA ARG A 20 -13.61 -19.33 -6.90
C ARG A 20 -13.66 -19.14 -8.42
N GLU A 21 -14.80 -19.43 -9.04
CA GLU A 21 -14.99 -19.22 -10.48
C GLU A 21 -14.85 -17.75 -10.88
N LEU A 22 -15.49 -16.85 -10.12
CA LEU A 22 -15.40 -15.41 -10.36
C LEU A 22 -13.97 -14.89 -10.17
N ILE A 23 -13.24 -15.35 -9.16
CA ILE A 23 -11.83 -15.00 -8.95
C ILE A 23 -10.99 -15.47 -10.13
N ALA A 24 -11.16 -16.71 -10.58
CA ALA A 24 -10.43 -17.25 -11.72
C ALA A 24 -10.68 -16.42 -13.00
N LEU A 25 -11.92 -15.99 -13.24
CA LEU A 25 -12.28 -15.12 -14.36
C LEU A 25 -11.73 -13.69 -14.22
N ALA A 26 -11.61 -13.18 -13.00
CA ALA A 26 -11.13 -11.83 -12.70
C ALA A 26 -9.61 -11.70 -12.83
N MET A 27 -8.86 -12.78 -12.57
CA MET A 27 -7.41 -12.80 -12.67
C MET A 27 -6.94 -12.59 -14.12
N PRO A 28 -5.80 -11.91 -14.35
CA PRO A 28 -5.21 -11.83 -15.68
C PRO A 28 -4.83 -13.24 -16.16
N SER A 29 -5.33 -13.63 -17.32
CA SER A 29 -5.00 -14.92 -17.92
C SER A 29 -3.62 -14.87 -18.58
N THR A 30 -2.76 -15.84 -18.28
CA THR A 30 -1.40 -15.96 -18.86
C THR A 30 -1.40 -16.36 -20.34
N ASN A 31 -2.48 -16.99 -20.83
CA ASN A 31 -2.55 -17.57 -22.19
C ASN A 31 -3.49 -16.82 -23.15
N ARG A 32 -3.85 -15.57 -22.85
CA ARG A 32 -4.73 -14.80 -23.75
C ARG A 32 -3.95 -14.30 -24.95
N THR A 33 -4.23 -14.88 -26.12
CA THR A 33 -3.95 -14.23 -27.40
C THR A 33 -4.68 -12.88 -27.46
N THR A 34 -4.13 -11.93 -28.20
CA THR A 34 -4.60 -10.53 -28.31
C THR A 34 -6.08 -10.38 -28.70
N ASP A 35 -6.73 -11.44 -29.21
CA ASP A 35 -8.12 -11.45 -29.67
C ASP A 35 -9.14 -11.95 -28.65
N SER A 36 -8.71 -12.33 -27.45
CA SER A 36 -9.63 -12.83 -26.42
C SER A 36 -10.40 -11.71 -25.72
N SER A 37 -11.73 -11.83 -25.70
CA SER A 37 -12.63 -10.84 -25.09
C SER A 37 -12.35 -10.66 -23.58
N THR A 38 -12.17 -9.41 -23.15
CA THR A 38 -12.04 -9.06 -21.72
C THR A 38 -13.39 -8.88 -21.02
N VAL A 39 -14.50 -9.05 -21.74
CA VAL A 39 -15.86 -8.88 -21.21
C VAL A 39 -16.12 -9.79 -19.99
N PRO A 40 -15.77 -11.09 -20.00
CA PRO A 40 -15.97 -11.96 -18.84
C PRO A 40 -15.21 -11.47 -17.60
N GLN A 41 -13.98 -10.98 -17.78
CA GLN A 41 -13.16 -10.46 -16.68
C GLN A 41 -13.78 -9.20 -16.07
N VAL A 42 -14.25 -8.28 -16.91
CA VAL A 42 -14.93 -7.05 -16.47
C VAL A 42 -16.20 -7.37 -15.69
N HIS A 43 -17.01 -8.32 -16.14
CA HIS A 43 -18.19 -8.77 -15.41
C HIS A 43 -17.81 -9.46 -14.09
N ALA A 44 -16.82 -10.34 -14.09
CA ALA A 44 -16.36 -11.02 -12.88
C ALA A 44 -15.89 -10.04 -11.81
N LEU A 45 -15.07 -9.04 -12.17
CA LEU A 45 -14.63 -7.97 -11.27
C LEU A 45 -15.81 -7.19 -10.67
N ASN A 46 -16.83 -6.88 -11.48
CA ASN A 46 -18.00 -6.14 -11.03
C ASN A 46 -18.96 -6.98 -10.17
N ILE A 47 -19.10 -8.28 -10.46
CA ILE A 47 -19.87 -9.19 -9.63
C ILE A 47 -19.16 -9.34 -8.28
N LEU A 48 -17.86 -9.66 -8.26
CA LEU A 48 -17.06 -9.73 -7.04
C LEU A 48 -17.20 -8.46 -6.20
N ARG A 49 -17.15 -7.29 -6.83
CA ARG A 49 -17.38 -6.00 -6.17
C ARG A 49 -18.74 -5.96 -5.48
N ALA A 50 -19.81 -6.39 -6.15
CA ALA A 50 -21.14 -6.46 -5.54
C ALA A 50 -21.16 -7.43 -4.34
N LEU A 51 -20.45 -8.56 -4.43
CA LEU A 51 -20.38 -9.57 -3.37
C LEU A 51 -19.65 -9.06 -2.13
N TYR A 52 -18.46 -8.47 -2.28
CA TYR A 52 -17.71 -7.93 -1.14
C TYR A 52 -18.43 -6.77 -0.45
N ARG A 53 -19.29 -6.05 -1.19
CA ARG A 53 -20.11 -4.96 -0.65
C ARG A 53 -21.34 -5.46 0.11
N ASP A 54 -21.83 -6.67 -0.17
CA ASP A 54 -23.01 -7.22 0.50
C ASP A 54 -22.67 -7.55 1.96
N THR A 55 -23.32 -6.86 2.90
CA THR A 55 -23.11 -7.05 4.33
C THR A 55 -23.68 -8.37 4.82
N ARG A 56 -24.70 -8.92 4.14
CA ARG A 56 -25.37 -10.18 4.53
C ARG A 56 -24.47 -11.39 4.35
N LEU A 57 -23.47 -11.31 3.47
CA LEU A 57 -22.49 -12.37 3.28
C LEU A 57 -21.45 -12.44 4.42
N GLY A 58 -21.36 -11.41 5.27
CA GLY A 58 -20.64 -11.46 6.55
C GLY A 58 -19.22 -12.06 6.47
N GLU A 59 -18.92 -13.00 7.35
CA GLU A 59 -17.60 -13.67 7.40
C GLU A 59 -17.38 -14.66 6.24
N ASN A 60 -18.42 -15.07 5.52
CA ASN A 60 -18.32 -16.09 4.47
C ASN A 60 -17.51 -15.63 3.24
N ILE A 61 -17.36 -14.31 3.02
CA ILE A 61 -16.54 -13.76 1.94
C ILE A 61 -15.08 -13.53 2.35
N ILE A 62 -14.77 -13.52 3.65
CA ILE A 62 -13.44 -13.17 4.17
C ILE A 62 -12.32 -14.07 3.61
N PRO A 63 -12.51 -15.41 3.48
CA PRO A 63 -11.50 -16.28 2.89
C PRO A 63 -11.08 -15.88 1.47
N PHE A 64 -11.92 -15.16 0.74
CA PHE A 64 -11.71 -14.78 -0.66
C PHE A 64 -11.17 -13.35 -0.82
N VAL A 65 -11.02 -12.58 0.26
CA VAL A 65 -10.61 -11.17 0.20
C VAL A 65 -9.19 -11.02 -0.35
N SER A 66 -8.29 -11.92 0.03
CA SER A 66 -6.90 -11.91 -0.45
C SER A 66 -6.84 -12.03 -1.98
N ASP A 67 -7.53 -13.01 -2.55
CA ASP A 67 -7.52 -13.25 -4.00
C ASP A 67 -8.22 -12.12 -4.76
N GLY A 68 -9.33 -11.59 -4.22
CA GLY A 68 -9.99 -10.42 -4.77
C GLY A 68 -9.07 -9.18 -4.82
N MET A 69 -8.26 -8.97 -3.77
CA MET A 69 -7.28 -7.89 -3.72
C MET A 69 -6.17 -8.10 -4.74
N GLN A 70 -5.67 -9.32 -4.91
CA GLN A 70 -4.70 -9.65 -5.95
C GLN A 70 -5.25 -9.38 -7.34
N ALA A 71 -6.47 -9.84 -7.65
CA ALA A 71 -7.14 -9.59 -8.92
C ALA A 71 -7.31 -8.08 -9.19
N ALA A 72 -7.65 -7.30 -8.16
CA ALA A 72 -7.78 -5.85 -8.29
C ALA A 72 -6.44 -5.16 -8.59
N VAL A 73 -5.38 -5.51 -7.85
CA VAL A 73 -4.04 -4.92 -8.03
C VAL A 73 -3.44 -5.29 -9.39
N LEU A 74 -3.60 -6.55 -9.81
CA LEU A 74 -3.10 -7.03 -11.10
C LEU A 74 -3.92 -6.49 -12.28
N GLY A 75 -5.25 -6.40 -12.17
CA GLY A 75 -6.08 -5.85 -13.23
C GLY A 75 -5.83 -4.35 -13.49
N PHE A 76 -5.25 -3.63 -12.53
CA PHE A 76 -4.86 -2.24 -12.69
C PHE A 76 -3.68 -2.03 -13.65
N THR A 77 -2.87 -3.06 -13.90
CA THR A 77 -1.79 -3.02 -14.92
C THR A 77 -2.28 -3.44 -16.31
N SER A 78 -3.56 -3.78 -16.47
CA SER A 78 -4.12 -4.21 -17.76
C SER A 78 -4.00 -3.11 -18.83
N PRO A 79 -3.69 -3.46 -20.09
CA PRO A 79 -3.76 -2.52 -21.20
C PRO A 79 -5.20 -2.08 -21.51
N VAL A 80 -6.21 -2.84 -21.06
CA VAL A 80 -7.62 -2.57 -21.35
C VAL A 80 -8.22 -1.65 -20.28
N TRP A 81 -8.69 -0.47 -20.72
CA TRP A 81 -9.26 0.54 -19.82
C TRP A 81 -10.44 0.02 -18.97
N ALA A 82 -11.34 -0.77 -19.56
CA ALA A 82 -12.50 -1.31 -18.86
C ALA A 82 -12.11 -2.24 -17.69
N VAL A 83 -11.02 -3.00 -17.85
CA VAL A 83 -10.48 -3.86 -16.79
C VAL A 83 -9.90 -2.98 -15.67
N ARG A 84 -9.07 -1.98 -16.00
CA ARG A 84 -8.52 -1.04 -15.02
C ARG A 84 -9.59 -0.34 -14.19
N ASN A 85 -10.66 0.15 -14.84
CA ASN A 85 -11.78 0.81 -14.16
C ASN A 85 -12.48 -0.17 -13.20
N SER A 86 -12.83 -1.36 -13.67
CA SER A 86 -13.50 -2.38 -12.84
C SER A 86 -12.64 -2.81 -11.65
N SER A 87 -11.32 -2.97 -11.85
CA SER A 87 -10.35 -3.25 -10.79
C SER A 87 -10.25 -2.13 -9.76
N THR A 88 -10.34 -0.86 -10.19
CA THR A 88 -10.36 0.31 -9.28
C THR A 88 -11.57 0.27 -8.35
N LEU A 89 -12.74 -0.02 -8.91
CA LEU A 89 -13.99 -0.10 -8.15
C LEU A 89 -14.00 -1.30 -7.18
N LEU A 90 -13.46 -2.43 -7.61
CA LEU A 90 -13.27 -3.61 -6.76
C LEU A 90 -12.31 -3.29 -5.62
N PHE A 91 -11.15 -2.70 -5.91
CA PHE A 91 -10.15 -2.30 -4.92
C PHE A 91 -10.74 -1.38 -3.85
N SER A 92 -11.47 -0.33 -4.25
CA SER A 92 -12.12 0.59 -3.29
C SER A 92 -13.11 -0.13 -2.36
N THR A 93 -13.83 -1.12 -2.90
CA THR A 93 -14.77 -1.93 -2.11
C THR A 93 -14.02 -2.82 -1.12
N LEU A 94 -12.93 -3.44 -1.54
CA LEU A 94 -12.09 -4.28 -0.68
C LEU A 94 -11.39 -3.49 0.42
N ILE A 95 -10.90 -2.28 0.14
CA ILE A 95 -10.36 -1.38 1.19
C ILE A 95 -11.42 -1.12 2.26
N THR A 96 -12.65 -0.82 1.85
CA THR A 96 -13.76 -0.62 2.80
C THR A 96 -14.10 -1.91 3.54
N ARG A 97 -13.99 -3.07 2.89
CA ARG A 97 -14.28 -4.37 3.52
C ARG A 97 -13.22 -4.78 4.55
N ILE A 98 -11.96 -4.49 4.27
CA ILE A 98 -10.82 -4.81 5.13
C ILE A 98 -10.76 -3.85 6.32
N PHE A 99 -10.75 -2.54 6.06
CA PHE A 99 -10.50 -1.52 7.08
C PHE A 99 -11.78 -0.88 7.66
N GLY A 100 -12.95 -1.29 7.16
CA GLY A 100 -14.23 -0.70 7.52
C GLY A 100 -14.53 0.60 6.78
N VAL A 101 -15.76 1.10 6.97
CA VAL A 101 -16.17 2.42 6.48
C VAL A 101 -15.40 3.53 7.20
N LYS A 102 -15.04 4.57 6.45
CA LYS A 102 -14.35 5.74 6.95
C LYS A 102 -15.15 6.39 8.08
N LYS A 103 -14.61 6.36 9.30
CA LYS A 103 -15.14 7.05 10.48
C LYS A 103 -14.46 8.41 10.61
N GLY A 104 -15.19 9.49 10.33
CA GLY A 104 -14.71 10.88 10.44
C GLY A 104 -14.03 11.44 9.18
N LYS A 105 -13.61 12.71 9.24
CA LYS A 105 -12.97 13.41 8.09
C LYS A 105 -11.57 12.88 7.79
N ASP A 106 -10.80 12.52 8.82
CA ASP A 106 -9.45 12.00 8.66
C ASP A 106 -9.44 10.49 8.37
N GLU A 107 -9.05 10.16 7.13
CA GLU A 107 -8.88 8.79 6.69
C GLU A 107 -7.78 8.08 7.50
N HIS A 108 -6.76 8.78 7.97
CA HIS A 108 -5.60 8.19 8.66
C HIS A 108 -5.75 8.08 10.17
N SER A 109 -6.95 8.34 10.70
CA SER A 109 -7.24 8.15 12.12
C SER A 109 -7.07 6.68 12.53
N LYS A 110 -6.66 6.45 13.79
CA LYS A 110 -6.48 5.08 14.34
C LYS A 110 -7.73 4.20 14.17
N LYS A 111 -8.94 4.80 14.18
CA LYS A 111 -10.23 4.12 14.00
C LYS A 111 -10.45 3.51 12.61
N ASN A 112 -9.66 3.96 11.64
CA ASN A 112 -9.76 3.55 10.24
C ASN A 112 -8.56 2.66 9.85
N ARG A 113 -7.63 2.36 10.76
CA ARG A 113 -6.40 1.63 10.49
C ARG A 113 -6.34 0.35 11.33
N MET A 114 -5.50 -0.59 10.94
CA MET A 114 -5.18 -1.79 11.73
C MET A 114 -3.67 -1.99 11.84
N THR A 115 -3.19 -2.85 12.73
CA THR A 115 -1.76 -3.17 12.79
C THR A 115 -1.33 -4.01 11.58
N GLY A 116 -0.04 -3.96 11.23
CA GLY A 116 0.51 -4.87 10.21
C GLY A 116 0.30 -6.34 10.59
N ARG A 117 0.52 -6.68 11.87
CA ARG A 117 0.24 -8.02 12.42
C ARG A 117 -1.20 -8.45 12.22
N GLU A 118 -2.18 -7.63 12.58
CA GLU A 118 -3.60 -7.96 12.39
C GLU A 118 -3.93 -8.18 10.91
N PHE A 119 -3.47 -7.28 10.04
CA PHE A 119 -3.70 -7.36 8.60
C PHE A 119 -3.13 -8.65 8.00
N PHE A 120 -1.87 -8.97 8.27
CA PHE A 120 -1.20 -10.13 7.68
C PHE A 120 -1.57 -11.45 8.35
N THR A 121 -1.98 -11.46 9.62
CA THR A 121 -2.58 -12.66 10.23
C THR A 121 -3.93 -12.96 9.61
N ARG A 122 -4.75 -11.93 9.34
CA ARG A 122 -6.06 -12.09 8.72
C ARG A 122 -5.99 -12.43 7.23
N PHE A 123 -4.97 -11.89 6.53
CA PHE A 123 -4.78 -12.05 5.08
C PHE A 123 -3.34 -12.45 4.73
N PRO A 124 -2.88 -13.66 5.12
CA PRO A 124 -1.47 -14.06 5.01
C PRO A 124 -0.94 -14.08 3.59
N ALA A 125 -1.76 -14.47 2.60
CA ALA A 125 -1.38 -14.47 1.19
C ALA A 125 -1.02 -13.08 0.65
N LEU A 126 -1.50 -12.00 1.28
CA LEU A 126 -1.18 -10.64 0.86
C LEU A 126 0.24 -10.21 1.22
N TYR A 127 0.89 -10.83 2.20
CA TYR A 127 2.27 -10.48 2.57
C TYR A 127 3.25 -10.68 1.41
N PRO A 128 3.46 -11.92 0.88
CA PRO A 128 4.41 -12.13 -0.21
C PRO A 128 3.98 -11.43 -1.50
N PHE A 129 2.67 -11.35 -1.74
CA PHE A 129 2.12 -10.65 -2.90
C PHE A 129 2.45 -9.15 -2.88
N LEU A 130 2.09 -8.43 -1.81
CA LEU A 130 2.33 -6.99 -1.72
C LEU A 130 3.82 -6.67 -1.75
N LEU A 131 4.66 -7.51 -1.13
CA LEU A 131 6.11 -7.32 -1.15
C LEU A 131 6.66 -7.43 -2.58
N THR A 132 6.29 -8.49 -3.30
CA THR A 132 6.71 -8.73 -4.70
C THR A 132 6.23 -7.60 -5.61
N GLN A 133 4.97 -7.19 -5.50
CA GLN A 133 4.40 -6.12 -6.32
C GLN A 133 5.05 -4.76 -5.99
N LEU A 134 5.37 -4.51 -4.72
CA LEU A 134 6.02 -3.27 -4.30
C LEU A 134 7.47 -3.21 -4.78
N GLU A 135 8.21 -4.31 -4.73
CA GLU A 135 9.56 -4.42 -5.27
C GLU A 135 9.58 -4.13 -6.77
N ALA A 136 8.71 -4.79 -7.54
CA ALA A 136 8.57 -4.56 -8.97
C ALA A 136 8.22 -3.10 -9.29
N ALA A 137 7.23 -2.54 -8.58
CA ALA A 137 6.81 -1.15 -8.76
C ALA A 137 7.92 -0.16 -8.39
N ALA A 138 8.62 -0.35 -7.27
CA ALA A 138 9.74 0.49 -6.84
C ALA A 138 10.91 0.43 -7.83
N GLY A 139 11.14 -0.73 -8.46
CA GLY A 139 12.10 -0.91 -9.55
C GLY A 139 11.90 0.06 -10.72
N THR A 140 10.65 0.42 -11.02
CA THR A 140 10.30 1.34 -12.11
C THR A 140 10.50 2.82 -11.79
N VAL A 141 10.71 3.19 -10.52
CA VAL A 141 10.85 4.57 -10.03
C VAL A 141 12.21 5.19 -10.41
N LYS A 142 12.82 4.77 -11.53
CA LYS A 142 14.10 5.32 -12.00
C LYS A 142 13.92 6.80 -12.35
N SER A 143 14.70 7.63 -11.69
CA SER A 143 14.69 9.09 -11.80
C SER A 143 15.50 9.64 -12.99
N ASP A 144 16.25 8.79 -13.71
CA ASP A 144 17.34 9.25 -14.57
C ASP A 144 16.97 9.39 -16.06
N SER A 145 15.84 8.85 -16.51
CA SER A 145 15.50 8.81 -17.95
C SER A 145 14.61 9.94 -18.45
N GLY A 146 14.28 10.95 -17.61
CA GLY A 146 13.37 12.05 -17.97
C GLY A 146 11.92 11.66 -18.23
N GLN A 147 11.63 10.36 -18.40
CA GLN A 147 10.29 9.81 -18.59
C GLN A 147 9.66 9.42 -17.26
N VAL A 148 8.48 9.97 -17.01
CA VAL A 148 7.62 9.59 -15.88
C VAL A 148 7.09 8.17 -16.11
N LYS A 149 7.79 7.15 -15.62
CA LYS A 149 7.26 5.78 -15.58
C LYS A 149 6.37 5.63 -14.36
N LEU A 150 5.06 5.73 -14.59
CA LEU A 150 4.03 5.43 -13.61
C LEU A 150 3.77 3.93 -13.63
N HIS A 151 4.19 3.21 -12.60
CA HIS A 151 3.65 1.87 -12.38
C HIS A 151 2.19 2.02 -11.91
N PRO A 152 1.19 1.57 -12.69
CA PRO A 152 -0.22 1.88 -12.42
C PRO A 152 -0.64 1.51 -10.99
N SER A 153 -0.22 0.34 -10.51
CA SER A 153 -0.64 -0.16 -9.20
C SER A 153 0.13 0.43 -8.01
N LEU A 154 1.19 1.23 -8.24
CA LEU A 154 2.06 1.70 -7.15
C LEU A 154 1.29 2.51 -6.10
N PHE A 155 0.40 3.40 -6.55
CA PHE A 155 -0.41 4.19 -5.63
C PHE A 155 -1.35 3.31 -4.80
N LEU A 156 -1.92 2.25 -5.38
CA LEU A 156 -2.81 1.32 -4.68
C LEU A 156 -2.07 0.52 -3.60
N LEU A 157 -0.87 0.04 -3.93
CA LEU A 157 0.00 -0.66 -2.97
C LEU A 157 0.31 0.25 -1.78
N LEU A 158 0.79 1.47 -2.05
CA LEU A 158 1.09 2.44 -0.99
C LEU A 158 -0.16 2.84 -0.20
N LEU A 159 -1.33 2.90 -0.84
CA LEU A 159 -2.59 3.16 -0.15
C LEU A 159 -2.86 2.06 0.88
N VAL A 160 -2.82 0.77 0.50
CA VAL A 160 -3.02 -0.35 1.44
C VAL A 160 -2.05 -0.24 2.62
N LEU A 161 -0.77 -0.05 2.36
CA LEU A 161 0.26 0.02 3.40
C LEU A 161 0.11 1.24 4.31
N SER A 162 -0.36 2.38 3.79
CA SER A 162 -0.66 3.59 4.58
C SER A 162 -1.81 3.42 5.57
N ARG A 163 -2.66 2.41 5.38
CA ARG A 163 -3.78 2.08 6.27
C ARG A 163 -3.36 1.18 7.43
N LEU A 164 -2.09 0.78 7.49
CA LEU A 164 -1.50 0.10 8.64
C LEU A 164 -1.06 1.12 9.67
N TYR A 165 -0.98 0.79 10.97
CA TYR A 165 -0.34 1.61 12.00
C TYR A 165 0.71 0.82 12.79
N PRO A 166 1.74 1.49 13.37
CA PRO A 166 2.82 0.79 14.06
C PRO A 166 2.31 0.07 15.33
N SER A 167 2.72 -1.18 15.54
CA SER A 167 2.57 -1.89 16.83
C SER A 167 3.92 -2.14 17.48
N PRO A 168 4.07 -1.99 18.82
CA PRO A 168 5.29 -2.38 19.53
C PRO A 168 5.69 -3.84 19.31
N MET A 169 4.73 -4.70 18.98
CA MET A 169 4.96 -6.12 18.73
C MET A 169 5.45 -6.40 17.29
N ASP A 170 5.45 -5.43 16.38
CA ASP A 170 5.88 -5.63 14.98
C ASP A 170 7.41 -5.77 14.82
N GLY A 171 8.17 -5.58 15.93
CA GLY A 171 9.63 -5.71 15.97
C GLY A 171 10.19 -7.08 16.36
N SER A 172 9.34 -8.03 16.78
CA SER A 172 9.77 -9.40 17.07
C SER A 172 10.05 -10.15 15.77
N SER A 173 10.97 -11.11 15.79
CA SER A 173 11.33 -12.10 14.75
C SER A 173 10.14 -12.96 14.29
N SER A 174 9.13 -12.29 13.75
CA SER A 174 7.92 -12.87 13.18
C SER A 174 8.14 -13.03 11.68
N PRO A 175 7.68 -14.15 11.08
CA PRO A 175 7.69 -14.32 9.62
C PRO A 175 6.88 -13.26 8.87
N LEU A 176 6.08 -12.44 9.57
CA LEU A 176 5.30 -11.31 9.04
C LEU A 176 5.91 -9.95 9.40
N GLY A 177 7.22 -9.90 9.66
CA GLY A 177 7.93 -8.66 9.99
C GLY A 177 7.82 -7.61 8.89
N LEU A 178 7.73 -6.33 9.26
CA LEU A 178 7.50 -5.25 8.30
C LEU A 178 8.80 -4.73 7.62
N ALA A 179 9.96 -5.04 8.18
CA ALA A 179 11.26 -4.55 7.70
C ALA A 179 11.52 -4.76 6.18
N PRO A 180 11.17 -5.89 5.55
CA PRO A 180 11.41 -6.12 4.13
C PRO A 180 10.73 -5.11 3.18
N PHE A 181 9.63 -4.48 3.61
CA PHE A 181 8.94 -3.48 2.79
C PHE A 181 9.67 -2.13 2.77
N MET A 182 10.41 -1.79 3.83
CA MET A 182 10.95 -0.45 4.04
C MET A 182 11.80 0.07 2.89
N PRO A 183 12.77 -0.68 2.33
CA PRO A 183 13.62 -0.16 1.25
C PRO A 183 12.82 0.23 0.02
N PHE A 184 11.77 -0.54 -0.30
CA PHE A 184 10.91 -0.30 -1.44
C PHE A 184 9.99 0.91 -1.21
N ILE A 185 9.42 1.07 -0.01
CA ILE A 185 8.63 2.27 0.35
C ILE A 185 9.52 3.53 0.29
N ILE A 186 10.73 3.47 0.84
CA ILE A 186 11.69 4.58 0.81
C ILE A 186 11.96 5.00 -0.63
N ARG A 187 12.26 4.02 -1.51
CA ARG A 187 12.51 4.25 -2.94
C ARG A 187 11.32 4.88 -3.66
N CYS A 188 10.09 4.55 -3.29
CA CYS A 188 8.89 5.17 -3.87
C CYS A 188 8.78 6.68 -3.59
N GLY A 189 9.47 7.19 -2.55
CA GLY A 189 9.63 8.62 -2.30
C GLY A 189 10.32 9.37 -3.44
N ARG A 190 11.04 8.68 -4.33
CA ARG A 190 11.75 9.28 -5.48
C ARG A 190 10.86 9.48 -6.71
N SER A 191 9.58 9.11 -6.64
CA SER A 191 8.64 9.22 -7.74
C SER A 191 8.54 10.65 -8.28
N ALA A 192 8.40 10.80 -9.60
CA ALA A 192 8.10 12.09 -10.22
C ALA A 192 6.69 12.60 -9.85
N VAL A 193 5.78 11.71 -9.44
CA VAL A 193 4.41 12.07 -9.06
C VAL A 193 4.34 12.43 -7.57
N TYR A 194 3.99 13.69 -7.30
CA TYR A 194 3.86 14.24 -5.94
C TYR A 194 2.99 13.38 -5.02
N ARG A 195 1.81 12.95 -5.49
CA ARG A 195 0.89 12.13 -4.69
C ARG A 195 1.48 10.79 -4.27
N THR A 196 2.32 10.19 -5.12
CA THR A 196 3.06 8.98 -4.77
C THR A 196 4.10 9.25 -3.69
N ARG A 197 4.83 10.37 -3.76
CA ARG A 197 5.80 10.77 -2.73
C ARG A 197 5.12 10.98 -1.37
N GLU A 198 3.99 11.70 -1.36
CA GLU A 198 3.19 11.92 -0.16
C GLU A 198 2.68 10.59 0.43
N MET A 199 2.15 9.71 -0.42
CA MET A 199 1.64 8.40 0.03
C MET A 199 2.77 7.50 0.54
N ALA A 200 3.94 7.50 -0.10
CA ALA A 200 5.10 6.74 0.35
C ALA A 200 5.58 7.21 1.74
N ALA A 201 5.58 8.52 1.99
CA ALA A 201 5.91 9.07 3.30
C ALA A 201 4.93 8.62 4.40
N ARG A 202 3.62 8.61 4.09
CA ARG A 202 2.58 8.09 5.00
C ARG A 202 2.73 6.59 5.23
N ALA A 203 2.94 5.83 4.15
CA ALA A 203 3.09 4.39 4.19
C ALA A 203 4.34 3.95 4.95
N LEU A 204 5.40 4.76 5.02
CA LEU A 204 6.63 4.39 5.74
C LEU A 204 6.43 4.33 7.27
N VAL A 205 5.58 5.19 7.83
CA VAL A 205 5.38 5.34 9.28
C VAL A 205 5.11 4.01 10.01
N PRO A 206 4.13 3.18 9.61
CA PRO A 206 3.85 1.90 10.30
C PRO A 206 5.00 0.88 10.25
N PHE A 207 5.99 1.07 9.38
CA PHE A 207 7.09 0.12 9.17
C PHE A 207 8.34 0.48 9.98
N VAL A 208 8.34 1.62 10.68
CA VAL A 208 9.44 2.08 11.52
C VAL A 208 9.00 2.04 12.97
N LEU A 209 9.67 1.22 13.79
CA LEU A 209 9.41 1.20 15.23
C LEU A 209 9.72 2.57 15.83
N VAL A 210 8.93 3.00 16.82
CA VAL A 210 9.11 4.30 17.50
C VAL A 210 10.55 4.47 18.00
N THR A 211 11.18 3.38 18.47
CA THR A 211 12.59 3.35 18.92
C THR A 211 13.60 3.53 17.80
N GLN A 212 13.25 3.16 16.56
CA GLN A 212 14.08 3.25 15.36
C GLN A 212 13.83 4.53 14.55
N VAL A 213 12.84 5.35 14.92
CA VAL A 213 12.57 6.61 14.21
C VAL A 213 13.82 7.52 14.16
N PRO A 214 14.54 7.77 15.27
CA PRO A 214 15.70 8.67 15.23
C PRO A 214 16.80 8.19 14.28
N SER A 215 17.14 6.90 14.31
CA SER A 215 18.16 6.32 13.42
C SER A 215 17.70 6.31 11.97
N THR A 216 16.43 5.99 11.71
CA THR A 216 15.87 6.00 10.35
C THR A 216 15.87 7.41 9.75
N VAL A 217 15.47 8.42 10.53
CA VAL A 217 15.53 9.83 10.11
C VAL A 217 16.96 10.25 9.82
N HIS A 218 17.91 9.86 10.66
CA HIS A 218 19.33 10.15 10.42
C HIS A 218 19.81 9.55 9.09
N THR A 219 19.51 8.27 8.82
CA THR A 219 19.86 7.61 7.54
C THR A 219 19.23 8.31 6.34
N LEU A 220 17.96 8.71 6.43
CA LEU A 220 17.28 9.46 5.35
C LEU A 220 17.96 10.80 5.08
N LEU A 221 18.36 11.53 6.12
CA LEU A 221 19.07 12.81 5.98
C LEU A 221 20.46 12.63 5.35
N GLN A 222 21.19 11.56 5.70
CA GLN A 222 22.48 11.26 5.08
C GLN A 222 22.35 10.93 3.58
N GLY A 223 21.20 10.41 3.15
CA GLY A 223 20.90 10.17 1.75
C GLY A 223 20.65 11.44 0.91
N LEU A 224 20.48 12.61 1.54
CA LEU A 224 20.33 13.87 0.83
C LEU A 224 21.67 14.39 0.30
N PRO A 225 21.71 15.06 -0.86
CA PRO A 225 22.94 15.65 -1.41
C PRO A 225 23.54 16.70 -0.48
N ALA A 226 24.86 16.67 -0.29
CA ALA A 226 25.55 17.57 0.63
C ALA A 226 25.61 19.01 0.16
N GLU A 227 25.68 19.20 -1.16
CA GLU A 227 25.78 20.49 -1.80
C GLU A 227 24.92 20.48 -3.07
N PRO A 228 24.53 21.67 -3.60
CA PRO A 228 23.86 21.75 -4.89
C PRO A 228 24.76 21.20 -6.00
N GLY A 229 24.25 20.27 -6.78
CA GLY A 229 24.94 19.72 -7.94
C GLY A 229 24.07 19.69 -9.21
N PRO A 230 24.67 19.61 -10.41
CA PRO A 230 23.93 19.56 -11.67
C PRO A 230 23.04 18.31 -11.81
N THR A 231 23.34 17.25 -11.05
CA THR A 231 22.57 15.99 -11.01
C THR A 231 21.55 15.94 -9.87
N THR A 232 21.23 17.08 -9.24
CA THR A 232 20.33 17.14 -8.09
C THR A 232 18.90 16.74 -8.46
N GLN A 233 18.44 15.62 -7.91
CA GLN A 233 17.09 15.13 -8.12
C GLN A 233 16.12 15.73 -7.10
N HIS A 234 15.49 16.85 -7.46
CA HIS A 234 14.54 17.56 -6.60
C HIS A 234 13.38 16.69 -6.08
N ASN A 235 12.87 15.77 -6.91
CA ASN A 235 11.83 14.82 -6.50
C ASN A 235 12.32 13.88 -5.38
N HIS A 236 13.58 13.44 -5.46
CA HIS A 236 14.18 12.63 -4.41
C HIS A 236 14.31 13.41 -3.11
N ILE A 237 14.86 14.63 -3.16
CA ILE A 237 14.97 15.51 -1.98
C ILE A 237 13.61 15.70 -1.34
N HIS A 238 12.62 16.14 -2.12
CA HIS A 238 11.27 16.40 -1.64
C HIS A 238 10.64 15.15 -1.01
N GLY A 239 10.77 13.99 -1.64
CA GLY A 239 10.23 12.74 -1.11
C GLY A 239 10.89 12.30 0.19
N THR A 240 12.22 12.40 0.29
CA THR A 240 12.97 12.11 1.50
C THR A 240 12.57 13.06 2.64
N LEU A 241 12.45 14.36 2.37
CA LEU A 241 12.00 15.35 3.36
C LEU A 241 10.57 15.08 3.82
N LEU A 242 9.66 14.69 2.93
CA LEU A 242 8.32 14.25 3.33
C LEU A 242 8.38 13.04 4.27
N GLN A 243 9.15 12.01 3.94
CA GLN A 243 9.33 10.84 4.80
C GLN A 243 9.83 11.23 6.20
N VAL A 244 10.82 12.10 6.28
CA VAL A 244 11.32 12.66 7.55
C VAL A 244 10.21 13.36 8.32
N VAL A 245 9.45 14.26 7.67
CA VAL A 245 8.36 15.01 8.32
C VAL A 245 7.28 14.08 8.88
N PHE A 246 6.84 13.07 8.13
CA PHE A 246 5.81 12.14 8.58
C PHE A 246 6.29 11.26 9.74
N LEU A 247 7.55 10.78 9.71
CA LEU A 247 8.14 10.02 10.81
C LEU A 247 8.25 10.86 12.09
N LEU A 248 8.74 12.09 11.99
CA LEU A 248 8.88 13.00 13.14
C LEU A 248 7.52 13.38 13.75
N ARG A 249 6.50 13.65 12.91
CA ARG A 249 5.13 13.92 13.39
C ARG A 249 4.54 12.72 14.12
N SER A 250 4.74 11.51 13.61
CA SER A 250 4.28 10.28 14.29
C SER A 250 4.99 10.12 15.64
N TYR A 251 6.31 10.31 15.68
CA TYR A 251 7.10 10.20 16.90
C TYR A 251 6.65 11.18 17.99
N GLN A 252 6.40 12.44 17.62
CA GLN A 252 5.89 13.46 18.54
C GLN A 252 4.51 13.08 19.11
N THR A 253 3.64 12.50 18.26
CA THR A 253 2.29 12.10 18.65
C THR A 253 2.29 10.89 19.57
N ASP A 254 3.15 9.89 19.31
CA ASP A 254 3.11 8.60 20.03
C ASP A 254 4.07 8.52 21.22
N SER A 255 5.20 9.24 21.23
CA SER A 255 6.18 9.12 22.33
C SER A 255 5.95 10.08 23.49
N HIS A 256 5.28 11.21 23.25
CA HIS A 256 5.20 12.37 24.18
C HIS A 256 6.57 12.79 24.77
N ARG A 257 7.69 12.36 24.15
CA ARG A 257 9.05 12.58 24.62
C ARG A 257 9.84 13.34 23.56
N PRO A 258 10.77 14.23 23.98
CA PRO A 258 11.71 14.82 23.04
C PRO A 258 12.59 13.73 22.43
N LEU A 259 13.05 13.96 21.20
CA LEU A 259 14.03 13.09 20.57
C LEU A 259 15.28 12.98 21.46
N PRO A 260 15.93 11.79 21.55
CA PRO A 260 17.13 11.62 22.35
C PRO A 260 18.23 12.63 21.96
N ALA A 261 18.89 13.25 22.93
CA ALA A 261 20.04 14.12 22.64
C ALA A 261 21.13 13.35 21.89
N GLY A 262 21.82 14.00 20.95
CA GLY A 262 22.90 13.35 20.18
C GLY A 262 22.46 12.41 19.04
N ASN A 263 21.17 12.33 18.72
CA ASN A 263 20.63 11.50 17.62
C ASN A 263 21.11 11.82 16.19
N GLY A 264 21.99 12.81 16.02
CA GLY A 264 22.55 13.20 14.72
C GLY A 264 21.60 13.93 13.77
N ILE A 265 20.31 14.10 14.11
CA ILE A 265 19.31 14.76 13.25
C ILE A 265 19.64 16.25 13.08
N THR A 266 19.89 16.96 14.18
CA THR A 266 20.26 18.40 14.14
C THR A 266 21.52 18.63 13.31
N ARG A 267 22.51 17.73 13.43
CA ARG A 267 23.74 17.78 12.62
C ARG A 267 23.44 17.56 11.14
N GLY A 268 22.67 16.54 10.81
CA GLY A 268 22.25 16.24 9.44
C GLY A 268 21.47 17.39 8.79
N LEU A 269 20.55 18.02 9.53
CA LEU A 269 19.81 19.19 9.04
C LEU A 269 20.73 20.41 8.81
N ARG A 270 21.66 20.69 9.74
CA ARG A 270 22.63 21.78 9.57
C ARG A 270 23.49 21.60 8.33
N GLN A 271 23.97 20.38 8.09
CA GLN A 271 24.76 20.03 6.88
C GLN A 271 23.97 20.16 5.57
N ARG A 272 22.66 20.39 5.63
CA ARG A 272 21.76 20.51 4.47
C ARG A 272 20.99 21.83 4.48
N MET A 273 21.48 22.84 5.22
CA MET A 273 20.86 24.18 5.30
C MET A 273 20.77 24.89 3.95
N TRP A 274 21.63 24.53 2.99
CA TRP A 274 21.54 25.06 1.62
C TRP A 274 20.18 24.76 0.97
N LEU A 275 19.47 23.69 1.36
CA LEU A 275 18.11 23.39 0.88
C LEU A 275 17.07 24.45 1.28
N ALA A 276 17.36 25.23 2.32
CA ALA A 276 16.52 26.34 2.79
C ALA A 276 17.01 27.71 2.29
N SER A 277 18.18 27.74 1.64
CA SER A 277 18.78 28.95 1.09
C SER A 277 18.35 29.09 -0.37
N ARG A 278 17.87 30.26 -0.78
CA ARG A 278 17.47 30.53 -2.17
C ARG A 278 18.67 30.90 -3.02
#